data_AF-A0A1H9FK97-F1
#
_entry.id   AF-A0A1H9FK97-F1
#
_cell.length_a   1.000
_cell.length_b   1.000
_cell.length_c   1.000
_cell.angle_alpha   90.00
_cell.angle_beta   90.00
_cell.angle_gamma   90.00
#
_symmetry.space_group_name_H-M   'P 1'
#
loop_
_entity.id
_entity.type
_entity.pdbx_description
1 polymer ?
#
loop_
_entity_poly.entity_id
_entity_poly.type
_entity_poly.pdbx_seq_one_letter_code
_entity_poly.pdbx_strand_id
1 'polypeptide(L)'
;MATTNAANDNPESSSVRFRVDPRMVPASKAARRLGLTPSEFCEKLSALEGAGLPRANRITGFYDLKAMDLWMDRASGLLPSSNSESDPHEGFEERLARLG
;
A
#
# COMPACT_ATOMS: atom_id res chain seq x y z
N MET A 1 49.38 40.25 -0.99
CA MET A 1 48.04 39.75 -1.33
C MET A 1 48.20 38.39 -1.99
N ALA A 2 47.68 37.34 -1.38
CA ALA A 2 47.59 36.01 -1.99
C ALA A 2 46.30 35.36 -1.45
N THR A 3 45.32 35.18 -2.32
CA THR A 3 44.03 34.54 -2.00
C THR A 3 44.12 33.11 -2.52
N THR A 4 44.23 32.13 -1.63
CA THR A 4 44.20 30.71 -2.00
C THR A 4 42.75 30.24 -2.04
N ASN A 5 42.26 29.93 -3.24
CA ASN A 5 40.98 29.27 -3.45
C ASN A 5 41.01 27.89 -2.77
N ALA A 6 40.17 27.70 -1.75
CA ALA A 6 39.92 26.40 -1.15
C ALA A 6 39.20 25.52 -2.18
N ALA A 7 39.80 24.36 -2.47
CA ALA A 7 39.23 23.34 -3.32
C ALA A 7 37.88 22.89 -2.74
N ASN A 8 36.85 22.91 -3.60
CA ASN A 8 35.51 22.45 -3.29
C ASN A 8 35.52 20.91 -3.31
N ASP A 9 35.96 20.30 -2.21
CA ASP A 9 35.80 18.86 -1.94
C ASP A 9 34.30 18.57 -1.74
N ASN A 10 33.57 18.44 -2.83
CA ASN A 10 32.22 17.88 -2.79
C ASN A 10 32.38 16.36 -2.88
N PRO A 11 32.27 15.60 -1.77
CA PRO A 11 32.38 14.16 -1.85
C PRO A 11 31.23 13.65 -2.72
N GLU A 12 31.59 13.15 -3.91
CA GLU A 12 30.71 12.46 -4.86
C GLU A 12 29.67 11.65 -4.11
N SER A 13 28.44 12.18 -4.05
CA SER A 13 27.35 11.59 -3.31
C SER A 13 27.14 10.19 -3.88
N SER A 14 27.51 9.16 -3.12
CA SER A 14 27.39 7.78 -3.51
C SER A 14 25.95 7.53 -3.94
N SER A 15 25.71 7.47 -5.26
CA SER A 15 24.40 7.24 -5.82
C SER A 15 23.92 5.88 -5.35
N VAL A 16 23.01 5.87 -4.37
CA VAL A 16 22.44 4.64 -3.80
C VAL A 16 21.77 3.89 -4.95
N ARG A 17 22.41 2.79 -5.39
CA ARG A 17 22.03 2.06 -6.60
C ARG A 17 20.68 1.36 -6.51
N PHE A 18 20.17 1.17 -5.29
CA PHE A 18 18.88 0.53 -5.03
C PHE A 18 18.05 1.39 -4.08
N ARG A 19 17.04 2.07 -4.61
CA ARG A 19 16.04 2.75 -3.78
C ARG A 19 15.14 1.69 -3.14
N VAL A 20 15.32 1.46 -1.85
CA VAL A 20 14.36 0.69 -1.06
C VAL A 20 13.18 1.60 -0.77
N ASP A 21 11.99 1.20 -1.19
CA ASP A 21 10.76 1.89 -0.79
C ASP A 21 10.18 1.23 0.46
N PRO A 22 10.14 1.91 1.62
CA PRO A 22 9.55 1.35 2.82
C PRO A 22 8.07 1.04 2.62
N ARG A 23 7.63 -0.11 3.13
CA ARG A 23 6.21 -0.52 3.09
C ARG A 23 5.31 0.42 3.90
N MET A 24 5.80 0.86 5.05
CA MET A 24 5.12 1.83 5.92
C MET A 24 5.45 3.24 5.46
N VAL A 25 4.43 4.01 5.11
CA VAL A 25 4.60 5.34 4.51
C VAL A 25 3.82 6.42 5.27
N PRO A 26 4.29 7.68 5.25
CA PRO A 26 3.53 8.78 5.85
C PRO A 26 2.23 9.07 5.08
N ALA A 27 1.29 9.76 5.75
CA ALA A 27 -0.02 10.10 5.21
C ALA A 27 0.04 10.80 3.83
N SER A 28 1.04 11.65 3.58
CA SER A 28 1.18 12.35 2.30
C SER A 28 1.50 11.42 1.11
N LYS A 29 2.14 10.27 1.36
CA LYS A 29 2.39 9.24 0.34
C LYS A 29 1.21 8.29 0.20
N ALA A 30 0.55 7.98 1.32
CA ALA A 30 -0.72 7.24 1.31
C ALA A 30 -1.82 7.98 0.51
N ALA A 31 -1.98 9.29 0.73
CA ALA A 31 -2.89 10.15 -0.03
C ALA A 31 -2.63 10.07 -1.54
N ARG A 32 -1.35 10.19 -1.94
CA ARG A 32 -0.94 10.07 -3.34
C ARG A 32 -1.25 8.70 -3.94
N ARG A 33 -1.16 7.61 -3.15
CA ARG A 33 -1.54 6.27 -3.61
C ARG A 33 -3.02 6.18 -3.98
N LEU A 34 -3.88 6.93 -3.27
CA LEU A 34 -5.31 7.03 -3.53
C LEU A 34 -5.68 8.11 -4.56
N GLY A 35 -4.70 8.79 -5.16
CA GLY A 35 -4.95 9.90 -6.09
C GLY A 35 -5.48 11.17 -5.44
N LEU A 36 -5.31 11.34 -4.13
CA LEU A 36 -5.78 12.50 -3.36
C LEU A 36 -4.64 13.45 -3.00
N THR A 37 -4.96 14.73 -2.83
CA THR A 37 -4.07 15.65 -2.12
C THR A 37 -4.06 15.34 -0.62
N PRO A 38 -3.01 15.74 0.13
CA PRO A 38 -2.96 15.52 1.57
C PRO A 38 -4.15 16.11 2.33
N SER A 39 -4.65 17.28 1.92
CA SER A 39 -5.82 17.93 2.55
C SER A 39 -7.09 17.13 2.34
N GLU A 40 -7.36 16.70 1.10
CA GLU A 40 -8.53 15.87 0.78
C GLU A 40 -8.49 14.52 1.49
N PHE A 41 -7.30 13.95 1.66
CA PHE A 41 -7.13 12.71 2.41
C PHE A 41 -7.52 12.89 3.88
N CYS A 42 -7.10 13.99 4.52
CA CYS A 42 -7.50 14.30 5.90
C CYS A 42 -9.01 14.56 6.02
N GLU A 43 -9.60 15.31 5.09
CA GLU A 43 -11.04 15.60 5.08
C GLU A 43 -11.88 14.32 4.93
N LYS A 44 -11.45 13.39 4.07
CA LYS A 44 -12.15 12.14 3.78
C LYS A 44 -11.75 11.00 4.72
N LEU A 45 -10.78 11.18 5.61
CA LEU A 45 -10.19 10.09 6.41
C LEU A 45 -11.24 9.32 7.21
N SER A 46 -12.15 10.02 7.89
CA SER A 46 -13.21 9.38 8.68
C SER A 46 -14.12 8.50 7.81
N ALA A 47 -14.50 8.99 6.63
CA ALA A 47 -15.33 8.24 5.68
C ALA A 47 -14.56 7.04 5.10
N LEU A 48 -13.27 7.20 4.79
CA LEU A 48 -12.41 6.13 4.30
C LEU A 48 -12.23 5.02 5.35
N GLU A 49 -11.97 5.38 6.61
CA GLU A 49 -11.89 4.42 7.71
C GLU A 49 -13.23 3.70 7.94
N GLY A 50 -14.36 4.41 7.80
CA GLY A 50 -15.70 3.82 7.82
C GLY A 50 -15.95 2.83 6.68
N ALA A 51 -15.34 3.08 5.51
CA ALA A 51 -15.34 2.17 4.36
C ALA A 51 -14.31 1.03 4.47
N GLY A 52 -13.61 0.92 5.61
CA GLY A 52 -12.66 -0.16 5.88
C GLY A 52 -11.22 0.11 5.46
N LEU A 53 -10.85 1.36 5.15
CA LEU A 53 -9.44 1.72 4.94
C LEU A 53 -8.62 1.37 6.19
N PRO A 54 -7.44 0.72 6.05
CA PRO A 54 -6.57 0.43 7.18
C PRO A 54 -6.12 1.69 7.90
N ARG A 55 -6.24 1.69 9.23
CA ARG A 55 -5.79 2.80 10.08
C ARG A 55 -4.27 2.91 10.08
N ALA A 56 -3.79 4.13 10.30
CA ALA A 56 -2.37 4.36 10.55
C ALA A 56 -1.89 3.57 11.77
N ASN A 57 -0.64 3.13 11.74
CA ASN A 57 0.01 2.51 12.87
C ASN A 57 0.03 3.48 14.06
N ARG A 58 -0.43 3.04 15.24
CA ARG A 58 -0.56 3.88 16.43
C ARG A 58 0.77 4.46 16.92
N ILE A 59 1.88 3.77 16.69
CA ILE A 59 3.20 4.16 17.19
C ILE A 59 3.88 5.12 16.20
N THR A 60 3.85 4.80 14.90
CA THR A 60 4.59 5.56 13.88
C THR A 60 3.73 6.58 13.12
N GLY A 61 2.41 6.47 13.18
CA GLY A 61 1.48 7.27 12.38
C GLY A 61 1.53 6.95 10.87
N PHE A 62 2.19 5.86 10.47
CA PHE A 62 2.36 5.49 9.07
C PHE A 62 1.30 4.48 8.61
N TYR A 63 1.00 4.52 7.32
CA TYR A 63 0.07 3.61 6.66
C TYR A 63 0.84 2.48 5.97
N ASP A 64 0.25 1.28 5.96
CA ASP A 64 0.78 0.14 5.23
C ASP A 64 0.25 0.16 3.79
N LEU A 65 1.13 0.43 2.82
CA LEU A 65 0.74 0.48 1.40
C LEU A 65 0.13 -0.83 0.90
N LYS A 66 0.67 -1.98 1.35
CA LYS A 66 0.16 -3.28 0.90
C LYS A 66 -1.25 -3.54 1.44
N ALA A 67 -1.53 -3.10 2.67
CA ALA A 67 -2.87 -3.21 3.23
C ALA A 67 -3.86 -2.29 2.50
N MET A 68 -3.43 -1.09 2.12
CA MET A 68 -4.26 -0.17 1.32
C MET A 68 -4.55 -0.75 -0.07
N ASP A 69 -3.55 -1.31 -0.75
CA ASP A 69 -3.73 -1.97 -2.04
C ASP A 69 -4.72 -3.14 -1.94
N LEU A 70 -4.57 -3.97 -0.91
CA LEU A 70 -5.51 -5.08 -0.65
C LEU A 70 -6.95 -4.59 -0.40
N TRP A 71 -7.10 -3.46 0.30
CA TRP A 71 -8.41 -2.85 0.51
C TRP A 71 -9.01 -2.34 -0.82
N MET A 72 -8.21 -1.71 -1.69
CA MET A 72 -8.67 -1.30 -3.02
C MET A 72 -9.08 -2.50 -3.88
N ASP A 73 -8.27 -3.57 -3.89
CA ASP A 73 -8.56 -4.79 -4.65
C ASP A 73 -9.84 -5.49 -4.17
N ARG A 74 -10.10 -5.48 -2.85
CA ARG A 74 -11.37 -5.97 -2.29
C ARG A 74 -12.54 -5.07 -2.68
N ALA A 75 -12.37 -3.76 -2.59
CA ALA A 75 -13.41 -2.79 -2.94
C ALA A 75 -13.77 -2.85 -4.44
N SER A 76 -12.81 -3.16 -5.31
CA SER A 76 -13.03 -3.35 -6.75
C SER A 76 -13.55 -4.75 -7.11
N GLY A 77 -13.66 -5.66 -6.16
CA GLY A 77 -14.06 -7.06 -6.40
C GLY A 77 -13.00 -7.89 -7.12
N LEU A 78 -11.74 -7.43 -7.18
CA LEU A 78 -10.62 -8.20 -7.75
C LEU A 78 -10.22 -9.37 -6.84
N LEU A 79 -10.43 -9.21 -5.53
CA LEU A 79 -10.25 -10.28 -4.56
C LEU A 79 -11.59 -10.91 -4.20
N PRO A 80 -11.66 -12.25 -4.09
CA PRO A 80 -12.86 -12.91 -3.65
C PRO A 80 -13.21 -12.42 -2.24
N SER A 81 -14.45 -11.97 -2.08
CA SER A 81 -15.02 -11.77 -0.75
C SER A 81 -14.97 -13.13 -0.05
N SER A 82 -14.34 -13.20 1.12
CA SER A 82 -14.15 -14.43 1.91
C SER A 82 -15.45 -15.12 2.35
N ASN A 83 -16.60 -14.69 1.85
CA ASN A 83 -17.89 -15.36 1.99
C ASN A 83 -18.09 -16.48 0.95
N SER A 84 -17.23 -16.59 -0.07
CA SER A 84 -17.17 -17.78 -0.91
C SER A 84 -16.08 -18.73 -0.39
N GLU A 85 -16.33 -19.36 0.76
CA GLU A 85 -15.88 -20.74 0.91
C GLU A 85 -16.65 -21.52 -0.16
N SER A 86 -16.12 -21.56 -1.39
CA SER A 86 -16.52 -22.59 -2.33
C SER A 86 -16.09 -23.89 -1.67
N ASP A 87 -17.04 -24.59 -1.06
CA ASP A 87 -16.82 -25.91 -0.50
C ASP A 87 -16.23 -26.79 -1.61
N PRO A 88 -14.95 -27.22 -1.48
CA PRO A 88 -14.32 -28.04 -2.52
C PRO A 88 -15.03 -29.38 -2.72
N HIS A 89 -15.93 -29.79 -1.82
CA HIS A 89 -16.74 -30.99 -1.95
C HIS A 89 -17.97 -30.80 -2.85
N GLU A 90 -18.47 -29.59 -3.06
CA GLU A 90 -19.73 -29.34 -3.78
C GLU A 90 -19.65 -29.81 -5.25
N GLY A 91 -18.48 -29.66 -5.89
CA GLY A 91 -18.26 -30.09 -7.28
C GLY A 91 -17.69 -31.50 -7.46
N PHE A 92 -17.32 -32.18 -6.38
CA PHE A 92 -16.68 -33.51 -6.46
C PHE A 92 -17.72 -34.63 -6.59
N GLU A 93 -18.78 -34.58 -5.78
CA GLU A 93 -19.86 -35.58 -5.79
C GLU A 93 -20.61 -35.62 -7.13
N GLU A 94 -20.90 -34.45 -7.73
CA GLU A 94 -21.55 -34.39 -9.04
C GLU A 94 -20.68 -35.02 -10.15
N ARG A 95 -19.35 -34.88 -10.05
CA ARG A 95 -18.40 -35.50 -11.01
C ARG A 95 -18.29 -37.01 -10.82
N LEU A 96 -18.34 -37.50 -9.58
CA LEU A 96 -18.31 -38.93 -9.28
C LEU A 96 -19.57 -39.62 -9.84
N ALA A 97 -20.73 -38.98 -9.70
CA ALA A 97 -22.02 -39.51 -10.18
C ALA A 97 -22.12 -39.62 -11.72
N ARG A 98 -21.33 -38.86 -12.49
CA ARG A 98 -21.29 -38.97 -13.97
C ARG A 98 -20.34 -40.05 -14.49
N LEU A 99 -19.50 -40.64 -13.63
CA LEU A 99 -18.50 -41.66 -13.99
C LEU A 99 -18.93 -43.09 -13.62
N GLY A 100 -20.05 -43.25 -12.90
CA GLY A 100 -20.72 -44.54 -12.67
C GLY A 100 -21.91 -44.71 -13.61
#